data_AF-A0A2V7MYZ5-F1
#
_entry.id   AF-A0A2V7MYZ5-F1
#
_cell.length_a   1.000
_cell.length_b   1.000
_cell.length_c   1.000
_cell.angle_alpha   90.00
_cell.angle_beta   90.00
_cell.angle_gamma   90.00
#
_symmetry.space_group_name_H-M   'P 1'
#
loop_
_entity.id
_entity.type
_entity.pdbx_description
1 polymer ?
#
loop_
_entity_poly.entity_id
_entity_poly.type
_entity_poly.pdbx_seq_one_letter_code
_entity_poly.pdbx_strand_id
1 'polypeptide(L)' 'MDKGLDPDEVIVAELFSDDNSLEFGLVVTPDHRVFQFDFDYLHKTIATAEFSTWRDLTTSWQNSPYDELVSAAFEIAN' A
#
# COMPACT_ATOMS: atom_id res chain seq x y z
N MET A 1 -7.16 -2.94 -12.76
CA MET A 1 -5.92 -3.76 -12.80
C MET A 1 -5.08 -3.27 -13.97
N ASP A 2 -4.19 -2.31 -13.76
CA ASP A 2 -3.43 -1.69 -14.87
C ASP A 2 -1.99 -1.29 -14.45
N LYS A 3 -1.51 -1.85 -13.32
CA LYS A 3 -0.24 -1.47 -12.68
C LYS A 3 0.72 -2.64 -12.41
N GLY A 4 0.39 -3.84 -12.88
CA GLY A 4 1.23 -5.03 -12.73
C GLY A 4 1.32 -5.57 -11.29
N LEU A 5 0.38 -5.19 -10.42
CA LEU A 5 0.24 -5.78 -9.09
C LEU A 5 -0.94 -6.76 -9.13
N ASP A 6 -0.67 -8.00 -8.79
CA ASP A 6 -1.70 -9.02 -8.61
C ASP A 6 -2.28 -8.88 -7.19
N PRO A 7 -3.57 -8.55 -7.03
CA PRO A 7 -4.20 -8.43 -5.73
C PRO A 7 -4.18 -9.73 -4.92
N ASP A 8 -4.05 -10.90 -5.55
CA ASP A 8 -3.96 -12.18 -4.87
C ASP A 8 -2.55 -12.46 -4.31
N GLU A 9 -1.55 -11.66 -4.71
CA GLU A 9 -0.14 -11.84 -4.32
C GLU A 9 0.40 -10.69 -3.44
N VAL A 10 -0.40 -9.67 -3.16
CA VAL A 10 0.02 -8.49 -2.37
C VAL A 10 -0.55 -8.52 -0.96
N ILE A 11 0.27 -8.07 0.00
CA ILE A 11 -0.14 -7.89 1.39
C ILE A 11 -0.16 -6.40 1.69
N VAL A 12 -1.30 -5.92 2.22
CA VAL A 12 -1.41 -4.57 2.78
C VAL A 12 -0.69 -4.54 4.12
N ALA A 13 0.36 -3.74 4.23
CA ALA A 13 1.15 -3.60 5.43
C ALA A 13 0.47 -2.70 6.47
N GLU A 14 -0.20 -1.62 6.04
CA GLU A 14 -0.92 -0.70 6.93
C GLU A 14 -1.87 0.21 6.14
N LEU A 15 -2.93 0.73 6.80
CA LEU A 15 -3.84 1.75 6.28
C LEU A 15 -3.94 2.91 7.30
N PHE A 16 -3.57 4.11 6.89
CA PHE A 16 -3.62 5.30 7.73
C PHE A 16 -4.73 6.25 7.25
N SER A 17 -5.68 6.59 8.12
CA SER A 17 -6.71 7.60 7.83
C SER A 17 -6.14 9.01 8.00
N ASP A 18 -5.98 9.77 6.92
CA ASP A 18 -5.34 11.10 6.93
C ASP A 18 -6.34 12.27 6.85
N ASP A 19 -7.53 12.07 7.44
CA ASP A 19 -8.62 13.07 7.54
C ASP A 19 -9.48 13.20 6.26
N ASN A 20 -10.80 13.08 6.43
CA ASN A 20 -11.87 13.35 5.46
C ASN A 20 -11.94 12.55 4.14
N SER A 21 -11.66 11.24 4.15
CA SER A 21 -11.97 10.26 3.06
C SER A 21 -10.82 9.91 2.12
N LEU A 22 -9.59 10.23 2.50
CA LEU A 22 -8.38 9.71 1.88
C LEU A 22 -7.63 8.88 2.91
N GLU A 23 -7.35 7.63 2.57
CA GLU A 23 -6.41 6.78 3.29
C GLU A 23 -5.15 6.63 2.43
N PHE A 24 -4.01 6.41 3.06
CA PHE A 24 -2.84 5.90 2.34
C PHE A 24 -2.40 4.58 2.97
N GLY A 25 -1.86 3.70 2.16
CA GLY A 25 -1.39 2.41 2.61
C GLY A 25 -0.14 1.97 1.87
N LEU A 26 0.49 0.94 2.43
CA LEU A 26 1.68 0.31 1.88
C LEU A 26 1.33 -1.12 1.47
N VAL A 27 1.82 -1.56 0.31
CA VAL A 27 1.80 -2.97 -0.08
C VAL A 27 3.22 -3.47 -0.29
N VAL A 28 3.41 -4.75 0.03
CA VAL A 28 4.61 -5.50 -0.33
C VAL A 28 4.24 -6.61 -1.31
N THR A 29 5.18 -6.92 -2.21
CA THR A 29 5.06 -8.01 -3.18
C THR A 29 6.06 -9.14 -2.88
N PRO A 30 5.85 -10.37 -3.39
CA PRO A 30 6.77 -11.49 -3.18
C PRO A 30 8.16 -11.28 -3.78
N ASP A 31 8.28 -10.42 -4.80
CA ASP A 31 9.57 -10.01 -5.38
C ASP A 31 10.26 -8.87 -4.60
N HIS A 32 9.86 -8.67 -3.33
CA HIS A 32 10.43 -7.74 -2.38
C HIS A 32 10.28 -6.26 -2.79
N ARG A 33 9.22 -5.91 -3.50
CA ARG A 33 8.92 -4.51 -3.85
C ARG A 33 7.95 -3.91 -2.86
N VAL A 34 8.07 -2.60 -2.67
CA VAL A 34 7.26 -1.83 -1.73
C VAL A 34 6.62 -0.67 -2.45
N PHE A 35 5.31 -0.55 -2.33
CA PHE A 35 4.57 0.56 -2.93
C PHE A 35 3.68 1.23 -1.90
N GLN A 36 3.65 2.55 -1.95
CA GLN A 36 2.60 3.33 -1.33
C GLN A 36 1.47 3.53 -2.34
N PHE A 37 0.23 3.48 -1.86
CA PHE A 37 -0.97 3.86 -2.59
C PHE A 37 -1.78 4.85 -1.75
N ASP A 38 -2.60 5.65 -2.44
CA ASP A 38 -3.68 6.41 -1.81
C ASP A 38 -5.02 5.73 -2.14
N PHE A 39 -5.90 5.60 -1.17
CA PHE A 39 -7.25 5.07 -1.29
C PHE A 39 -8.25 6.19 -1.05
N ASP A 40 -8.79 6.72 -2.14
CA ASP A 40 -9.73 7.84 -2.13
C ASP A 40 -11.17 7.32 -2.17
N TYR A 41 -11.89 7.55 -1.09
CA TYR A 41 -13.32 7.29 -0.97
C TYR A 41 -14.13 8.57 -0.72
N LEU A 42 -13.56 9.75 -0.99
CA LEU A 42 -14.23 11.04 -0.88
C LEU A 42 -15.44 11.09 -1.81
N HIS A 43 -16.62 11.25 -1.20
CA HIS A 43 -17.92 11.19 -1.89
C HIS A 43 -18.23 9.87 -2.61
N LYS A 44 -17.50 8.79 -2.29
CA LYS A 44 -17.67 7.46 -2.87
C LYS A 44 -18.04 6.46 -1.78
N THR A 45 -18.68 5.37 -2.18
CA THR A 45 -18.76 4.18 -1.31
C THR A 45 -17.43 3.44 -1.35
N ILE A 46 -17.09 2.66 -0.32
CA ILE A 46 -15.88 1.82 -0.31
C ILE A 46 -15.83 0.91 -1.56
N ALA A 47 -16.98 0.38 -2.00
CA ALA A 47 -17.06 -0.47 -3.20
C ALA A 47 -16.72 0.26 -4.51
N THR A 48 -16.76 1.59 -4.50
CA THR A 48 -16.48 2.47 -5.64
C THR A 48 -15.25 3.33 -5.43
N ALA A 49 -14.55 3.15 -4.32
CA ALA A 49 -13.34 3.88 -4.00
C ALA A 49 -12.22 3.51 -4.96
N GLU A 50 -11.26 4.42 -5.13
CA GLU A 50 -10.21 4.26 -6.12
C GLU A 50 -8.84 4.28 -5.46
N PHE A 51 -8.01 3.31 -5.86
CA PHE A 51 -6.60 3.31 -5.56
C PHE A 51 -5.85 4.20 -6.56
N SER A 52 -5.11 5.16 -6.04
CA SER A 52 -4.34 6.13 -6.81
C SER A 52 -2.93 6.29 -6.23
N THR A 53 -2.13 7.20 -6.81
CA THR A 53 -0.77 7.54 -6.36
C THR A 53 0.09 6.33 -6.00
N TRP A 54 0.43 5.51 -6.99
CA TRP A 54 1.34 4.38 -6.79
C TRP A 54 2.79 4.88 -6.79
N ARG A 55 3.39 4.98 -5.59
CA ARG A 55 4.79 5.39 -5.42
C ARG A 55 5.65 4.19 -5.07
N ASP A 56 6.67 3.93 -5.87
CA ASP A 56 7.67 2.89 -5.59
C ASP A 56 8.62 3.38 -4.49
N LEU A 57 8.67 2.64 -3.37
CA LEU A 57 9.50 2.89 -2.21
C LEU A 57 10.53 1.77 -1.98
N THR A 58 10.69 0.85 -2.94
CA THR A 58 11.49 -0.38 -2.79
C THR A 58 12.91 -0.12 -2.31
N THR A 59 13.53 1.00 -2.70
CA THR A 59 14.91 1.33 -2.32
C THR A 59 15.03 2.28 -1.12
N SER A 60 13.91 2.75 -0.56
CA SER A 60 13.91 3.81 0.46
C SER A 60 13.05 3.50 1.68
N TRP A 61 12.28 2.40 1.67
CA TRP A 61 11.34 2.07 2.74
C TRP A 61 12.02 1.90 4.11
N GLN A 62 13.28 1.44 4.16
CA GLN A 62 14.05 1.30 5.40
C GLN A 62 14.37 2.63 6.08
N ASN A 63 14.28 3.74 5.35
CA ASN A 63 14.47 5.09 5.90
C ASN A 63 13.13 5.79 6.16
N SER A 64 12.02 5.10 5.91
CA SER A 64 10.67 5.63 6.16
C SER A 64 10.27 5.35 7.60
N PRO A 65 9.31 6.10 8.17
CA PRO A 65 8.76 5.80 9.50
C PRO A 65 7.94 4.50 9.56
N TYR A 66 7.83 3.76 8.46
CA TYR A 66 7.04 2.53 8.33
C TYR A 66 7.92 1.28 8.13
N ASP A 67 9.22 1.39 8.41
CA ASP A 67 10.19 0.32 8.18
C ASP A 67 9.86 -0.97 8.95
N GLU A 68 9.43 -0.85 10.21
CA GLU A 68 9.02 -2.00 11.02
C GLU A 68 7.81 -2.72 10.43
N LEU A 69 6.83 -1.96 9.92
CA LEU A 69 5.60 -2.51 9.31
C LEU A 69 5.90 -3.21 7.99
N VAL A 70 6.74 -2.61 7.14
CA VAL A 70 7.17 -3.22 5.88
C VAL A 70 7.99 -4.48 6.12
N SER A 71 8.87 -4.48 7.13
CA SER A 71 9.65 -5.66 7.52
C SER A 71 8.74 -6.80 7.97
N ALA A 72 7.77 -6.52 8.84
CA ALA A 72 6.79 -7.52 9.28
C ALA A 72 5.96 -8.08 8.13
N ALA A 73 5.55 -7.22 7.18
CA ALA A 73 4.81 -7.66 6.00
C ALA A 73 5.63 -8.62 5.11
N PHE A 74 6.95 -8.40 4.97
CA PHE A 74 7.83 -9.33 4.27
C PHE A 74 7.99 -10.69 4.96
N GLU A 75 7.90 -10.75 6.28
CA GLU A 75 7.93 -12.04 7.01
C GLU A 75 6.69 -12.89 6.72
N ILE A 76 5.55 -12.25 6.42
CA ILE A 76 4.28 -12.93 6.11
C ILE A 76 4.19 -13.30 4.63
N ALA A 77 4.80 -12.48 3.75
CA ALA A 77 4.82 -12.72 2.31
C ALA A 77 5.70 -13.91 1.87
N ASN A 78 6.45 -14.53 2.81
CA ASN A 78 7.35 -15.67 2.58
C ASN A 78 6.74 -17.03 2.94
#